data_AF-A0A924CN70-F1
#
_entry.id   AF-A0A924CN70-F1
#
_cell.length_a   1.000
_cell.length_b   1.000
_cell.length_c   1.000
_cell.angle_alpha   90.00
_cell.angle_beta   90.00
_cell.angle_gamma   90.00
#
_symmetry.space_group_name_H-M   'P 1'
#
loop_
_entity.id
_entity.type
_entity.pdbx_description
1 polymer ?
#
loop_
_entity_poly.entity_id
_entity_poly.type
_entity_poly.pdbx_seq_one_letter_code
_entity_poly.pdbx_strand_id
1 'polypeptide(L)'
;MLSTVATAASVSIDWKQLHALSDGNEEFEVELLNIFFVETKTQLQVLSLAIHESDLPTIEHLAHKLKGSSGNVGFLDLYQHASLLERQARSGQLAPNADTEPCAEPWTEQNHLLDRMIQDLATIQTFLEGQHGFSAVVKDTN
;
A
#
# COMPACT_ATOMS: atom_id res chain seq x y z
N MET A 1 21.86 12.56 -20.71
CA MET A 1 20.75 11.75 -21.26
C MET A 1 20.72 10.42 -20.50
N LEU A 2 20.24 10.42 -19.26
CA LEU A 2 20.05 9.17 -18.50
C LEU A 2 18.58 8.77 -18.69
N SER A 3 18.39 7.68 -19.43
CA SER A 3 17.08 7.07 -19.63
C SER A 3 16.72 6.30 -18.37
N THR A 4 15.89 6.89 -17.51
CA THR A 4 15.20 6.14 -16.47
C THR A 4 14.07 5.37 -17.15
N VAL A 5 14.30 4.10 -17.43
CA VAL A 5 13.22 3.18 -17.77
C VAL A 5 12.39 3.04 -16.49
N ALA A 6 11.27 3.76 -16.44
CA ALA A 6 10.21 3.49 -15.48
C ALA A 6 9.69 2.09 -15.81
N THR A 7 10.19 1.09 -15.08
CA THR A 7 9.53 -0.22 -15.01
C THR A 7 8.15 0.07 -14.47
N ALA A 8 7.14 0.10 -15.35
CA ALA A 8 5.75 0.21 -14.95
C ALA A 8 5.47 -0.98 -14.03
N ALA A 9 5.41 -0.72 -12.73
CA ALA A 9 5.02 -1.70 -11.74
C ALA A 9 3.60 -2.14 -12.12
N SER A 10 3.48 -3.35 -12.66
CA SER A 10 2.21 -3.94 -13.02
C SER A 10 1.41 -4.11 -11.74
N VAL A 11 0.36 -3.32 -11.60
CA VAL A 11 -0.55 -3.32 -10.46
C VAL A 11 -1.15 -4.70 -10.28
N SER A 12 -0.99 -5.29 -9.09
CA SER A 12 -1.68 -6.54 -8.71
C SER A 12 -2.97 -6.22 -7.94
N ILE A 13 -3.99 -5.71 -8.65
CA ILE A 13 -5.36 -5.63 -8.12
C ILE A 13 -6.13 -6.87 -8.60
N ASP A 14 -6.74 -7.58 -7.65
CA ASP A 14 -7.74 -8.60 -7.96
C ASP A 14 -9.08 -7.94 -8.32
N TRP A 15 -9.23 -7.62 -9.61
CA TRP A 15 -10.43 -7.01 -10.15
C TRP A 15 -11.69 -7.87 -9.96
N LYS A 16 -11.56 -9.20 -9.89
CA LYS A 16 -12.71 -10.07 -9.65
C LYS A 16 -13.24 -9.88 -8.24
N GLN A 17 -12.34 -9.73 -7.27
CA GLN A 17 -12.72 -9.44 -5.90
C GLN A 17 -13.39 -8.07 -5.79
N LEU A 18 -12.80 -7.04 -6.40
CA LEU A 18 -13.36 -5.69 -6.38
C LEU A 18 -14.75 -5.65 -7.03
N HIS A 19 -14.92 -6.32 -8.18
CA HIS A 19 -16.20 -6.45 -8.88
C HIS A 19 -17.24 -7.23 -8.08
N ALA A 20 -16.83 -8.26 -7.34
CA ALA A 20 -17.73 -8.97 -6.44
C ALA A 20 -18.13 -8.10 -5.24
N LEU A 21 -17.21 -7.29 -4.70
CA LEU A 21 -17.48 -6.36 -3.59
C LEU A 21 -18.46 -5.25 -4.01
N SER A 22 -18.43 -4.85 -5.28
CA SER A 22 -19.31 -3.83 -5.84
C SER A 22 -20.65 -4.36 -6.34
N ASP A 23 -20.91 -5.67 -6.23
CA ASP A 23 -22.04 -6.36 -6.88
C ASP A 23 -22.13 -6.07 -8.40
N GLY A 24 -20.96 -5.93 -9.02
CA GLY A 24 -20.79 -5.65 -10.43
C GLY A 24 -21.00 -4.20 -10.85
N ASN A 25 -21.10 -3.26 -9.91
CA ASN A 25 -21.28 -1.84 -10.20
C ASN A 25 -19.94 -1.11 -10.35
N GLU A 26 -19.55 -0.81 -11.60
CA GLU A 26 -18.31 -0.12 -11.94
C GLU A 26 -18.18 1.29 -11.32
N GLU A 27 -19.27 2.06 -11.22
CA GLU A 27 -19.23 3.39 -10.56
C GLU A 27 -18.90 3.24 -9.08
N PHE A 28 -19.43 2.20 -8.45
CA PHE A 28 -19.17 1.89 -7.06
C PHE A 28 -17.76 1.32 -6.84
N GLU A 29 -17.18 0.60 -7.81
CA GLU A 29 -15.77 0.18 -7.76
C GLU A 29 -14.82 1.38 -7.70
N VAL A 30 -15.07 2.40 -8.53
CA VAL A 30 -14.29 3.64 -8.53
C VAL A 30 -14.47 4.38 -7.21
N GLU A 31 -15.70 4.43 -6.67
CA GLU A 31 -15.96 5.02 -5.36
C GLU A 31 -15.20 4.29 -4.24
N LEU A 32 -15.24 2.95 -4.23
CA LEU A 32 -14.51 2.12 -3.26
C LEU A 32 -13.00 2.36 -3.32
N LEU A 33 -12.43 2.39 -4.54
CA LEU A 33 -11.01 2.68 -4.73
C LEU A 33 -10.63 4.10 -4.30
N ASN A 34 -11.52 5.07 -4.50
CA ASN A 34 -11.28 6.45 -4.08
C ASN A 34 -11.34 6.60 -2.54
N ILE A 35 -12.32 5.97 -1.88
CA ILE A 35 -12.39 5.91 -0.41
C ILE A 35 -11.12 5.25 0.13
N PHE A 36 -10.78 4.09 -0.42
CA PHE A 36 -9.57 3.36 -0.05
C PHE A 36 -8.30 4.21 -0.22
N PHE A 37 -8.17 4.93 -1.33
CA PHE A 37 -7.03 5.81 -1.61
C PHE A 37 -6.89 6.90 -0.55
N VAL A 38 -7.99 7.62 -0.25
CA VAL A 38 -7.99 8.72 0.72
C VAL A 38 -7.63 8.22 2.11
N GLU A 39 -8.24 7.12 2.56
CA GLU A 39 -7.96 6.53 3.87
C GLU A 39 -6.52 6.04 3.99
N THR A 40 -6.05 5.30 2.97
CA THR A 40 -4.69 4.75 2.94
C THR A 40 -3.65 5.85 2.95
N LYS A 41 -3.87 6.94 2.19
CA LYS A 41 -2.99 8.12 2.19
C LYS A 41 -2.80 8.68 3.60
N THR A 42 -3.89 8.88 4.34
CA THR A 42 -3.82 9.38 5.72
C THR A 42 -3.11 8.38 6.63
N GLN A 43 -3.39 7.09 6.49
CA GLN A 43 -2.74 6.06 7.30
C GLN A 43 -1.22 6.00 7.06
N LEU A 44 -0.76 6.11 5.81
CA LEU A 44 0.68 6.13 5.48
C LEU A 44 1.40 7.36 6.03
N GLN A 45 0.73 8.52 6.09
CA GLN A 45 1.29 9.71 6.72
C GLN A 45 1.51 9.51 8.22
N VAL A 46 0.54 8.93 8.93
CA VAL A 46 0.68 8.62 10.36
C VAL A 46 1.72 7.53 10.58
N LEU A 47 1.76 6.52 9.70
CA LEU A 47 2.74 5.44 9.76
C LEU A 47 4.17 5.96 9.63
N SER A 48 4.41 6.95 8.74
CA SER A 48 5.71 7.60 8.61
C SER A 48 6.17 8.24 9.93
N LEU A 49 5.27 8.96 10.62
CA LEU A 49 5.57 9.54 11.93
C LEU A 49 5.83 8.47 12.98
N ALA A 50 5.02 7.42 13.01
CA ALA A 50 5.18 6.31 13.97
C ALA A 50 6.52 5.57 13.78
N ILE A 51 6.97 5.38 12.54
CA ILE A 51 8.31 4.82 12.24
C ILE A 51 9.40 5.76 12.74
N HIS A 52 9.29 7.07 12.48
CA HIS A 52 10.26 8.06 12.97
C HIS A 52 10.33 8.11 14.51
N GLU A 53 9.19 7.99 15.18
CA GLU A 53 9.08 8.00 16.64
C GLU A 53 9.33 6.63 17.29
N SER A 54 9.57 5.58 16.49
CA SER A 54 9.73 4.20 16.97
C SER A 54 8.52 3.67 17.76
N ASP A 55 7.32 4.15 17.45
CA ASP A 55 6.07 3.78 18.11
C ASP A 55 5.54 2.44 17.57
N LEU A 56 6.12 1.33 18.06
CA LEU A 56 5.79 -0.03 17.62
C LEU A 56 4.29 -0.36 17.72
N PRO A 57 3.58 -0.03 18.82
CA PRO A 57 2.13 -0.25 18.90
C PRO A 57 1.35 0.45 17.78
N THR A 58 1.70 1.70 17.47
CA THR A 58 1.04 2.44 16.37
C THR A 58 1.39 1.86 15.01
N ILE A 59 2.65 1.46 14.79
CA ILE A 59 3.07 0.79 13.55
C ILE A 59 2.30 -0.52 13.35
N GLU A 60 2.21 -1.38 14.38
CA GLU A 60 1.48 -2.65 14.32
C GLU A 60 0.00 -2.41 13.95
N HIS A 61 -0.65 -1.48 14.65
CA HIS A 61 -2.06 -1.18 14.43
C HIS A 61 -2.35 -0.63 13.03
N LEU A 62 -1.52 0.30 12.54
CA LEU A 62 -1.67 0.85 11.20
C LEU A 62 -1.39 -0.20 10.12
N ALA A 63 -0.35 -1.02 10.28
CA ALA A 63 -0.05 -2.11 9.37
C ALA A 63 -1.19 -3.15 9.33
N HIS A 64 -1.78 -3.48 10.48
CA HIS A 64 -2.96 -4.35 10.55
C HIS A 64 -4.15 -3.78 9.77
N LYS A 65 -4.44 -2.49 9.95
CA LYS A 65 -5.52 -1.80 9.23
C LYS A 65 -5.28 -1.78 7.71
N LEU A 66 -4.09 -1.38 7.30
CA LEU A 66 -3.67 -1.31 5.90
C LEU A 66 -3.76 -2.69 5.23
N LYS A 67 -3.37 -3.75 5.94
CA LYS A 67 -3.55 -5.13 5.48
C LYS A 67 -5.03 -5.44 5.26
N GLY A 68 -5.89 -5.16 6.23
CA GLY A 68 -7.33 -5.44 6.14
C GLY A 68 -8.01 -4.70 4.99
N SER A 69 -7.76 -3.39 4.86
CA SER A 69 -8.35 -2.58 3.79
C SER A 69 -7.85 -3.00 2.42
N SER A 70 -6.55 -3.26 2.26
CA SER A 70 -5.96 -3.70 0.98
C SER A 70 -6.47 -5.07 0.58
N GLY A 71 -6.59 -5.98 1.54
CA GLY A 71 -7.17 -7.30 1.32
C GLY A 71 -8.65 -7.23 0.91
N ASN A 72 -9.41 -6.24 1.39
CA ASN A 72 -10.82 -6.07 1.02
C ASN A 72 -11.00 -5.64 -0.44
N VAL A 73 -10.18 -4.69 -0.91
CA VAL A 73 -10.23 -4.17 -2.30
C VAL A 73 -9.40 -4.98 -3.30
N GLY A 74 -8.78 -6.07 -2.86
CA GLY A 74 -7.99 -6.96 -3.71
C GLY A 74 -6.59 -6.43 -4.06
N PHE A 75 -6.05 -5.45 -3.33
CA PHE A 75 -4.72 -4.89 -3.62
C PHE A 75 -3.61 -5.73 -2.97
N LEU A 76 -3.07 -6.68 -3.73
CA LEU A 76 -2.22 -7.74 -3.19
C LEU A 76 -0.84 -7.24 -2.73
N ASP A 77 -0.21 -6.33 -3.47
CA ASP A 77 1.13 -5.84 -3.15
C ASP A 77 1.13 -5.08 -1.82
N LEU A 78 0.20 -4.13 -1.68
CA LEU A 78 0.03 -3.38 -0.43
C LEU A 78 -0.37 -4.29 0.74
N TYR A 79 -1.20 -5.30 0.50
CA TYR A 79 -1.53 -6.33 1.50
C TYR A 79 -0.26 -7.06 1.99
N GLN A 80 0.64 -7.45 1.08
CA GLN A 80 1.87 -8.16 1.42
C GLN A 80 2.85 -7.28 2.19
N HIS A 81 3.06 -6.03 1.75
CA HIS A 81 3.92 -5.06 2.44
C HIS A 81 3.40 -4.76 3.86
N ALA A 82 2.09 -4.51 4.00
CA ALA A 82 1.46 -4.30 5.30
C ALA A 82 1.57 -5.52 6.21
N SER A 83 1.37 -6.74 5.67
CA SER A 83 1.51 -7.99 6.41
C SER A 83 2.94 -8.24 6.89
N LEU A 84 3.95 -7.81 6.12
CA LEU A 84 5.34 -7.90 6.55
C LEU A 84 5.63 -6.91 7.67
N LEU A 85 5.19 -5.66 7.53
CA LEU A 85 5.39 -4.62 8.55
C LEU A 85 4.69 -4.95 9.87
N GLU A 86 3.45 -5.44 9.82
CA GLU A 86 2.71 -5.90 11.00
C GLU A 86 3.46 -7.01 11.75
N ARG A 87 4.00 -8.00 11.02
CA ARG A 87 4.78 -9.09 11.62
C ARG A 87 6.08 -8.58 12.24
N GLN A 88 6.78 -7.67 11.58
CA GLN A 88 8.00 -7.07 12.13
C GLN A 88 7.69 -6.33 13.44
N ALA A 89 6.63 -5.52 13.47
CA ALA A 89 6.20 -4.79 14.67
C ALA A 89 5.80 -5.70 15.83
N ARG A 90 4.97 -6.71 15.55
CA ARG A 90 4.48 -7.63 16.57
C ARG A 90 5.56 -8.52 17.17
N SER A 91 6.58 -8.88 16.39
CA SER A 91 7.67 -9.74 16.86
C SER A 91 8.71 -9.02 17.73
N GLY A 92 8.59 -7.70 17.91
CA GLY A 92 9.60 -6.90 18.62
C GLY A 92 10.96 -6.85 17.91
N GLN A 93 11.05 -7.37 16.68
CA GLN A 93 12.25 -7.31 15.82
C GLN A 93 12.53 -5.91 15.26
N LEU A 94 11.70 -4.94 15.65
CA LEU A 94 11.87 -3.52 15.37
C LEU A 94 12.82 -2.83 16.35
N ALA A 95 13.43 -3.55 17.30
CA ALA A 95 14.49 -2.96 18.10
C ALA A 95 15.75 -2.75 17.23
N PRO A 96 16.38 -1.56 17.24
CA PRO A 96 17.71 -1.42 16.66
C PRO A 96 18.60 -2.46 17.34
N ASN A 97 19.18 -3.38 16.57
CA ASN A 97 20.02 -4.42 17.12
C ASN A 97 21.15 -3.70 17.87
N ALA A 98 21.18 -3.82 19.20
CA ALA A 98 22.18 -3.16 20.05
C ALA A 98 23.62 -3.59 19.70
N ASP A 99 23.76 -4.63 18.89
CA ASP A 99 25.02 -5.25 18.47
C ASP A 99 25.43 -4.87 17.03
N THR A 100 24.63 -4.10 16.28
CA THR A 100 25.04 -3.57 14.97
C THR A 100 25.69 -2.20 15.14
N GLU A 101 26.92 -2.08 14.63
CA GLU A 101 27.71 -0.85 14.51
C GLU A 101 26.83 0.40 14.22
N PRO A 102 27.09 1.56 14.85
CA PRO A 102 26.32 2.81 14.70
C PRO A 102 26.34 3.47 13.29
N CYS A 103 26.60 2.70 12.23
CA CYS A 103 26.71 3.20 10.86
C CYS A 103 25.44 2.97 9.99
N ALA A 104 24.42 2.27 10.49
CA ALA A 104 23.14 2.07 9.78
C ALA A 104 22.02 2.89 10.43
N GLU A 105 21.29 3.68 9.62
CA GLU A 105 20.12 4.44 10.06
C GLU A 105 19.07 3.48 10.67
N PRO A 106 18.54 3.77 11.88
CA PRO A 106 17.86 2.79 12.75
C PRO A 106 16.54 2.18 12.23
N TRP A 107 16.09 2.48 11.00
CA TRP A 107 14.82 2.00 10.43
C TRP A 107 14.88 1.75 8.92
N THR A 108 16.06 1.40 8.40
CA THR A 108 16.28 1.30 6.94
C THR A 108 15.25 0.38 6.29
N GLU A 109 15.00 -0.81 6.83
CA GLU A 109 14.04 -1.77 6.26
C GLU A 109 12.58 -1.25 6.30
N GLN A 110 12.15 -0.65 7.41
CA GLN A 110 10.78 -0.15 7.59
C GLN A 110 10.51 1.06 6.70
N ASN A 111 11.50 1.94 6.53
CA ASN A 111 11.41 3.06 5.60
C ASN A 111 11.31 2.56 4.16
N HIS A 112 12.06 1.51 3.78
CA HIS A 112 11.90 0.89 2.46
C HIS A 112 10.49 0.30 2.29
N LEU A 113 9.92 -0.35 3.31
CA LEU A 113 8.55 -0.85 3.24
C LEU A 113 7.53 0.28 3.12
N LEU A 114 7.66 1.35 3.90
CA LEU A 114 6.81 2.52 3.78
C LEU A 114 6.88 3.12 2.37
N ASP A 115 8.08 3.26 1.80
CA ASP A 115 8.27 3.77 0.44
C ASP A 115 7.59 2.87 -0.61
N ARG A 116 7.66 1.54 -0.45
CA ARG A 116 6.92 0.60 -1.31
C ARG A 116 5.42 0.79 -1.20
N MET A 117 4.88 0.93 0.01
CA MET A 117 3.45 1.16 0.24
C MET A 117 2.98 2.51 -0.35
N ILE A 118 3.83 3.54 -0.31
CA ILE A 118 3.56 4.84 -0.96
C ILE A 118 3.54 4.68 -2.48
N GLN A 119 4.46 3.89 -3.06
CA GLN A 119 4.48 3.59 -4.49
C GLN A 119 3.23 2.80 -4.92
N ASP A 120 2.82 1.81 -4.13
CA ASP A 120 1.58 1.05 -4.36
C ASP A 120 0.38 2.00 -4.46
N LEU A 121 0.26 2.92 -3.48
CA LEU A 121 -0.82 3.91 -3.44
C LEU A 121 -0.80 4.89 -4.62
N ALA A 122 0.39 5.33 -5.06
CA ALA A 122 0.54 6.21 -6.22
C ALA A 122 0.03 5.56 -7.51
N THR A 123 0.04 4.22 -7.56
CA THR A 123 -0.45 3.50 -8.73
C THR A 123 -1.97 3.48 -8.81
N ILE A 124 -2.66 3.41 -7.66
CA ILE A 124 -4.12 3.63 -7.59
C ILE A 124 -4.46 5.06 -8.00
N GLN A 125 -3.70 6.07 -7.54
CA GLN A 125 -3.91 7.45 -7.95
C GLN A 125 -3.85 7.61 -9.46
N THR A 126 -2.82 7.04 -10.09
CA THR A 126 -2.64 7.08 -11.56
C THR A 126 -3.81 6.43 -12.29
N PHE A 127 -4.32 5.30 -11.76
CA PHE A 127 -5.52 4.64 -12.30
C PHE A 127 -6.75 5.53 -12.19
N LEU A 128 -7.05 6.07 -11.00
CA LEU A 128 -8.20 6.95 -10.76
C LEU A 128 -8.15 8.22 -11.63
N GLU A 129 -6.96 8.80 -11.81
CA GLU A 129 -6.75 9.96 -12.68
C GLU A 129 -6.96 9.60 -14.16
N GLY A 130 -6.55 8.38 -14.59
CA GLY A 130 -6.79 7.87 -15.94
C GLY A 130 -8.27 7.57 -16.25
N GLN A 131 -9.09 7.29 -15.23
CA GLN A 131 -10.52 7.06 -15.37
C GLN A 131 -11.33 8.35 -15.64
N HIS A 132 -10.75 9.55 -15.45
CA HIS A 132 -11.36 10.81 -15.92
C HIS A 132 -11.47 10.93 -17.46
N GLY A 133 -11.12 9.87 -18.21
CA GLY A 133 -11.34 9.76 -19.65
C GLY A 133 -11.84 8.39 -20.15
N PHE A 134 -12.29 7.49 -19.28
CA PHE A 134 -12.51 6.08 -19.63
C PHE A 134 -13.97 5.64 -19.46
N SER A 135 -14.78 5.95 -20.48
CA SER A 135 -15.91 5.10 -20.83
C SER A 135 -15.34 3.98 -21.71
N ALA A 136 -15.45 2.74 -21.24
CA ALA A 136 -15.27 1.50 -22.01
C ALA A 136 -13.84 1.07 -22.42
N VAL A 137 -13.04 0.50 -21.51
CA VAL A 137 -12.25 -0.71 -21.80
C VAL A 137 -12.20 -1.63 -20.58
N VAL A 138 -13.32 -2.28 -20.28
CA VAL A 138 -13.32 -3.68 -19.86
C VAL A 138 -13.94 -4.48 -20.99
N LYS A 139 -13.27 -4.44 -22.15
CA LYS A 139 -13.40 -5.46 -23.17
C LYS A 139 -12.12 -6.28 -23.10
N ASP A 140 -12.29 -7.59 -23.11
CA ASP A 140 -11.25 -8.62 -23.14
C ASP A 140 -10.76 -9.13 -21.77
N THR A 141 -11.61 -9.87 -21.05
CA THR A 141 -11.40 -11.33 -20.85
C THR A 141 -12.56 -11.98 -20.08
N ASN A 142 -13.60 -12.40 -20.81
CA ASN A 142 -14.14 -13.77 -20.83
C ASN A 142 -15.23 -13.88 -21.91
#